data_AF-A0A3B9JJX5-F1
#
_entry.id   AF-A0A3B9JJX5-F1
#
_cell.length_a   1.000
_cell.length_b   1.000
_cell.length_c   1.000
_cell.angle_alpha   90.00
_cell.angle_beta   90.00
_cell.angle_gamma   90.00
#
_symmetry.space_group_name_H-M   'P 1'
#
loop_
_entity.id
_entity.type
_entity.pdbx_description
1 polymer ?
#
loop_
_entity_poly.entity_id
_entity_poly.type
_entity_poly.pdbx_seq_one_letter_code
_entity_poly.pdbx_strand_id
1 'polypeptide(L)'
;MLSSNFTARFGEVIVRSGIASIPDAVFSLQKELGLSVGECWFIAQILRFKWTTELPRPSLRKMAEYTGVSERTLHNYKNSLIEKGYLHVISRTNERGGQIANYYDFTGLFEKIISLLEVKEDRNINNIIGE
;
A
#
# COMPACT_ATOMS: atom_id res chain seq x y z
N MET A 1 -27.04 -1.60 -18.00
CA MET A 1 -26.05 -1.27 -16.95
C MET A 1 -25.08 -2.43 -16.86
N LEU A 2 -23.80 -2.24 -17.19
CA LEU A 2 -22.77 -3.22 -16.86
C LEU A 2 -22.75 -3.36 -15.34
N SER A 3 -23.32 -4.45 -14.78
CA SER A 3 -23.00 -4.77 -13.39
C SER A 3 -21.49 -4.98 -13.37
N SER A 4 -20.77 -4.12 -12.67
CA SER A 4 -19.34 -4.31 -12.52
C SER A 4 -19.08 -5.75 -12.05
N ASN A 5 -18.02 -6.43 -12.54
CA ASN A 5 -17.65 -7.77 -12.09
C ASN A 5 -17.57 -7.83 -10.53
N PHE A 6 -17.26 -6.69 -9.89
CA PHE A 6 -17.34 -6.48 -8.45
C PHE A 6 -18.73 -6.66 -7.84
N THR A 7 -19.81 -6.20 -8.48
CA THR A 7 -21.18 -6.38 -7.98
C THR A 7 -21.56 -7.85 -7.96
N ALA A 8 -21.21 -8.61 -9.00
CA ALA A 8 -21.43 -10.06 -9.05
C ALA A 8 -20.59 -10.79 -7.98
N ARG A 9 -19.36 -10.33 -7.75
CA ARG A 9 -18.41 -10.97 -6.84
C ARG A 9 -18.65 -10.65 -5.34
N PHE A 10 -19.04 -9.42 -5.03
CA PHE A 10 -19.10 -8.92 -3.65
C PHE A 10 -20.48 -8.40 -3.23
N GLY A 11 -21.44 -8.32 -4.15
CA GLY A 11 -22.77 -7.78 -3.88
C GLY A 11 -22.82 -6.25 -3.85
N GLU A 12 -24.03 -5.71 -4.00
CA GLU A 12 -24.26 -4.28 -4.20
C GLU A 12 -23.89 -3.42 -2.98
N VAL A 13 -24.21 -3.88 -1.77
CA VAL A 13 -23.94 -3.14 -0.52
C VAL A 13 -22.45 -2.90 -0.33
N ILE A 14 -21.62 -3.91 -0.60
CA ILE A 14 -20.16 -3.82 -0.46
C ILE A 14 -19.56 -2.88 -1.51
N VAL A 15 -20.00 -3.00 -2.76
CA VAL A 15 -19.53 -2.10 -3.84
C VAL A 15 -19.90 -0.64 -3.55
N ARG A 16 -21.10 -0.37 -3.02
CA ARG A 16 -21.51 0.97 -2.59
C ARG A 16 -20.66 1.53 -1.45
N SER A 17 -20.13 0.68 -0.58
CA SER A 17 -19.20 1.07 0.49
C SER A 17 -17.77 1.32 -0.02
N GLY A 18 -17.48 1.01 -1.29
CA GLY A 18 -16.19 1.19 -1.93
C GLY A 18 -15.31 -0.06 -1.90
N ILE A 19 -14.54 -0.25 -2.97
CA ILE A 19 -13.54 -1.29 -3.11
C ILE A 19 -12.16 -0.63 -3.19
N ALA A 20 -11.23 -1.07 -2.35
CA ALA A 20 -9.84 -0.61 -2.43
C ALA A 20 -9.07 -1.46 -3.44
N SER A 21 -8.53 -0.81 -4.47
CA SER A 21 -7.62 -1.46 -5.42
C SER A 21 -6.19 -1.41 -4.88
N ILE A 22 -5.66 -2.57 -4.48
CA ILE A 22 -4.30 -2.73 -3.96
C ILE A 22 -3.51 -3.58 -4.97
N PRO A 23 -2.27 -3.20 -5.32
CA PRO A 23 -1.42 -4.04 -6.17
C PRO A 23 -1.23 -5.42 -5.53
N ASP A 24 -1.60 -6.47 -6.25
CA ASP A 24 -1.45 -7.86 -5.79
C ASP A 24 0.00 -8.20 -5.41
N ALA A 25 0.96 -7.60 -6.12
CA ALA A 25 2.39 -7.74 -5.87
C ALA A 25 2.84 -7.43 -4.43
N VAL A 26 2.11 -6.62 -3.67
CA VAL A 26 2.38 -6.39 -2.24
C VAL A 26 2.27 -7.70 -1.44
N PHE A 27 1.37 -8.59 -1.86
CA PHE A 27 1.12 -9.89 -1.23
C PHE A 27 1.87 -11.01 -1.95
N SER A 28 1.82 -11.06 -3.29
CA SER A 28 2.43 -12.15 -4.05
C SER A 28 3.96 -12.09 -4.11
N LEU A 29 4.58 -10.93 -3.84
CA LEU A 29 6.02 -10.77 -3.68
C LEU A 29 6.43 -10.48 -2.23
N GLN A 30 5.55 -10.77 -1.25
CA GLN A 30 5.80 -10.46 0.16
C GLN A 30 7.18 -10.95 0.65
N LYS A 31 7.55 -12.19 0.29
CA LYS A 31 8.81 -12.79 0.71
C LYS A 31 10.01 -12.10 0.08
N GLU A 32 9.95 -11.86 -1.22
CA GLU A 32 11.01 -11.21 -2.00
C GLU A 32 11.22 -9.75 -1.60
N LEU A 33 10.15 -9.08 -1.16
CA LEU A 33 10.19 -7.74 -0.58
C LEU A 33 10.62 -7.75 0.91
N GLY A 34 10.77 -8.92 1.53
CA GLY A 34 11.10 -9.02 2.96
C GLY A 34 10.04 -8.36 3.86
N LEU A 35 8.78 -8.36 3.46
CA LEU A 35 7.67 -7.76 4.21
C LEU A 35 7.11 -8.76 5.22
N SER A 36 6.87 -8.29 6.44
CA SER A 36 6.03 -8.99 7.41
C SER A 36 4.55 -8.90 7.02
N VAL A 37 3.73 -9.81 7.55
CA VAL A 37 2.27 -9.78 7.35
C VAL A 37 1.68 -8.43 7.77
N GLY A 38 2.17 -7.88 8.89
CA GLY A 38 1.74 -6.59 9.40
C GLY A 38 2.10 -5.42 8.48
N GLU A 39 3.26 -5.46 7.83
CA GLU A 39 3.66 -4.43 6.87
C GLU A 39 2.84 -4.49 5.58
N CYS A 40 2.55 -5.69 5.05
CA CYS A 40 1.64 -5.84 3.90
C CYS A 40 0.26 -5.25 4.20
N TRP A 41 -0.29 -5.56 5.38
CA TRP A 41 -1.54 -4.97 5.85
C TRP A 41 -1.43 -3.44 5.99
N PHE A 42 -0.35 -2.93 6.57
CA PHE A 42 -0.14 -1.50 6.75
C PHE A 42 -0.06 -0.76 5.40
N ILE A 43 0.69 -1.29 4.44
CA ILE A 43 0.76 -0.74 3.07
C ILE A 43 -0.65 -0.69 2.45
N ALA A 44 -1.41 -1.79 2.50
CA ALA A 44 -2.77 -1.84 1.98
C ALA A 44 -3.70 -0.82 2.68
N GLN A 45 -3.53 -0.67 4.00
CA GLN A 45 -4.30 0.28 4.80
C GLN A 45 -3.99 1.74 4.45
N ILE A 46 -2.77 2.07 4.05
CA ILE A 46 -2.43 3.41 3.57
C ILE A 46 -2.94 3.60 2.14
N LEU A 47 -2.72 2.63 1.24
CA LEU A 47 -3.11 2.71 -0.16
C LEU A 47 -4.62 2.78 -0.37
N ARG A 48 -5.44 2.17 0.52
CA ARG A 48 -6.91 2.29 0.41
C ARG A 48 -7.45 3.70 0.62
N PHE A 49 -6.68 4.63 1.19
CA PHE A 49 -7.06 6.04 1.30
C PHE A 49 -6.81 6.83 0.01
N LYS A 50 -6.18 6.23 -1.01
CA LYS A 50 -5.74 6.89 -2.24
C LYS A 50 -6.81 6.89 -3.34
N TRP A 51 -7.98 7.55 -3.17
CA TRP A 51 -8.91 7.89 -4.28
C TRP A 51 -9.85 9.08 -3.99
N THR A 52 -9.35 10.15 -3.36
CA THR A 52 -9.96 11.51 -3.47
C THR A 52 -8.88 12.52 -3.89
N THR A 53 -9.27 13.73 -4.30
CA THR A 53 -8.34 14.83 -4.68
C THR A 53 -7.50 15.34 -3.51
N GLU A 54 -7.72 14.85 -2.29
CA GLU A 54 -6.89 15.14 -1.14
C GLU A 54 -5.89 14.00 -0.88
N LEU A 55 -4.61 14.36 -0.82
CA LEU A 55 -3.54 13.45 -0.44
C LEU A 55 -3.86 12.74 0.89
N PRO A 56 -3.62 11.42 1.02
CA PRO A 56 -4.01 10.66 2.21
C PRO A 56 -3.23 11.16 3.43
N ARG A 57 -3.98 11.55 4.47
CA ARG A 57 -3.46 12.06 5.75
C ARG A 57 -3.79 11.09 6.90
N PRO A 58 -3.34 9.82 6.86
CA PRO A 58 -3.67 8.87 7.88
C PRO A 58 -3.02 9.29 9.20
N SER A 59 -3.84 9.74 10.14
CA SER A 59 -3.41 9.82 11.53
C SER A 59 -3.26 8.40 12.04
N LEU A 60 -2.05 8.00 12.44
CA LEU A 60 -1.80 6.68 13.03
C LEU A 60 -2.66 6.46 14.28
N ARG A 61 -2.92 7.52 15.05
CA ARG A 61 -3.89 7.51 16.15
C ARG A 61 -5.30 7.13 15.69
N LYS A 62 -5.85 7.83 14.69
CA LYS A 62 -7.17 7.46 14.12
C LYS A 62 -7.16 6.04 13.57
N MET A 63 -6.08 5.62 12.92
CA MET A 63 -5.90 4.26 12.44
C MET A 63 -5.96 3.25 13.58
N ALA A 64 -5.27 3.50 14.70
CA ALA A 64 -5.34 2.65 15.87
C ALA A 64 -6.77 2.52 16.41
N GLU A 65 -7.51 3.64 16.48
CA GLU A 65 -8.90 3.68 16.97
C GLU A 65 -9.84 2.77 16.17
N TYR A 66 -9.83 2.81 14.84
CA TYR A 66 -10.78 2.01 14.03
C TYR A 66 -10.24 0.63 13.62
N THR A 67 -8.93 0.39 13.65
CA THR A 67 -8.34 -0.92 13.30
C THR A 67 -8.12 -1.83 14.52
N GLY A 68 -8.03 -1.26 15.73
CA GLY A 68 -7.63 -1.98 16.94
C GLY A 68 -6.12 -2.30 17.01
N VAL A 69 -5.32 -1.90 16.02
CA VAL A 69 -3.86 -2.06 16.05
C VAL A 69 -3.24 -0.96 16.90
N SER A 70 -2.36 -1.32 17.85
CA SER A 70 -1.74 -0.33 18.73
C SER A 70 -0.94 0.73 17.95
N GLU A 71 -0.94 1.98 18.42
CA GLU A 71 -0.12 3.04 17.81
C GLU A 71 1.36 2.64 17.73
N ARG A 72 1.89 2.00 18.78
CA ARG A 72 3.26 1.48 18.79
C ARG A 72 3.51 0.51 17.63
N THR A 73 2.60 -0.41 17.38
CA THR A 73 2.69 -1.37 16.28
C THR A 73 2.66 -0.66 14.92
N LEU A 74 1.78 0.33 14.74
CA LEU A 74 1.72 1.13 13.52
C LEU A 74 3.02 1.92 13.29
N HIS A 75 3.60 2.49 14.35
CA HIS A 75 4.90 3.15 14.30
C HIS A 75 6.02 2.18 13.93
N ASN A 76 6.01 0.94 14.44
CA ASN A 76 6.99 -0.08 14.08
C ASN A 76 6.91 -0.44 12.59
N TYR A 77 5.69 -0.66 12.04
CA TYR A 77 5.52 -0.93 10.61
C TYR A 77 6.02 0.23 9.75
N LYS A 78 5.63 1.47 10.11
CA LYS A 78 6.09 2.67 9.42
C LYS A 78 7.62 2.76 9.41
N ASN A 79 8.26 2.63 10.57
CA ASN A 79 9.71 2.78 10.69
C ASN A 79 10.45 1.67 9.94
N SER A 80 9.98 0.42 10.01
CA SER A 80 10.59 -0.69 9.27
C SER A 80 10.48 -0.49 7.75
N LEU A 81 9.37 0.05 7.25
CA LEU A 81 9.20 0.39 5.83
C LEU A 81 10.11 1.55 5.39
N ILE A 82 10.39 2.51 6.27
CA ILE A 82 11.38 3.58 6.01
C ILE A 82 12.79 2.98 5.93
N GLU A 83 13.15 2.12 6.89
CA GLU A 83 14.46 1.44 6.91
C GLU A 83 14.69 0.57 5.67
N LYS A 84 13.63 -0.05 5.14
CA LYS A 84 13.68 -0.81 3.88
C LYS A 84 13.75 0.05 2.62
N GLY A 85 13.63 1.38 2.74
CA GLY A 85 13.55 2.30 1.60
C GLY A 85 12.23 2.22 0.84
N TYR A 86 11.20 1.62 1.42
CA TYR A 86 9.88 1.46 0.78
C TYR A 86 8.93 2.59 1.07
N LEU A 87 9.13 3.31 2.17
CA LEU A 87 8.30 4.44 2.58
C LEU A 87 9.16 5.67 2.82
N HIS A 88 8.80 6.79 2.18
CA HIS A 88 9.29 8.11 2.54
C HIS A 88 8.16 8.94 3.16
N VAL A 89 8.44 9.56 4.31
CA VAL A 89 7.49 10.40 5.04
C VAL A 89 7.84 11.86 4.77
N ILE A 90 7.05 12.53 3.93
CA ILE A 90 7.29 13.93 3.57
C ILE A 90 6.56 14.83 4.55
N SER A 91 7.31 15.47 5.45
CA SER A 91 6.80 16.49 6.37
C SER A 91 6.42 17.75 5.59
N ARG A 92 5.20 18.24 5.78
CA ARG A 92 4.77 19.56 5.27
C ARG A 92 4.58 20.55 6.41
N THR A 93 5.09 21.75 6.22
CA THR A 93 4.74 22.95 7.00
C THR A 93 3.78 23.81 6.18
N ASN A 94 2.76 24.37 6.82
CA ASN A 94 1.94 25.41 6.18
C ASN A 94 2.71 26.75 6.16
N GLU A 95 2.21 27.71 5.39
CA GLU A 95 2.78 29.07 5.27
C GLU A 95 2.88 29.83 6.62
N ARG A 96 2.20 29.33 7.66
CA ARG A 96 2.19 29.88 9.04
C ARG A 96 3.02 29.06 10.03
N GLY A 97 3.87 28.14 9.56
CA GLY A 97 4.76 27.32 10.40
C GLY A 97 4.08 26.17 11.15
N GLY A 98 2.80 25.91 10.93
CA GLY A 98 2.06 24.77 11.50
C GLY A 98 2.33 23.48 10.73
N GLN A 99 2.52 22.36 11.45
CA GLN A 99 2.67 21.04 10.83
C GLN A 99 1.38 20.61 10.13
N ILE A 100 1.47 20.23 8.86
CA ILE A 100 0.40 19.56 8.09
C ILE A 100 0.70 18.06 8.07
N ALA A 101 -0.33 17.23 8.01
CA ALA A 101 -0.17 15.77 8.00
C ALA A 101 0.77 15.29 6.88
N ASN A 102 1.68 14.39 7.27
CA ASN A 102 2.75 13.88 6.43
C ASN A 102 2.22 13.04 5.27
N TYR A 103 2.86 13.13 4.11
CA TYR A 103 2.59 12.20 3.01
C TYR A 103 3.38 10.93 3.15
N TYR A 104 2.73 9.83 2.78
CA TYR A 104 3.32 8.51 2.69
C TYR A 104 3.60 8.24 1.22
N ASP A 105 4.88 8.26 0.86
CA ASP A 105 5.34 8.00 -0.49
C ASP A 105 5.90 6.57 -0.58
N PHE A 106 5.23 5.73 -1.39
CA PHE A 106 5.61 4.34 -1.64
C PHE A 106 6.37 4.16 -2.97
N THR A 107 6.92 5.23 -3.56
CA THR A 107 7.66 5.13 -4.83
C THR A 107 8.76 4.07 -4.77
N GLY A 108 9.56 4.04 -3.70
CA GLY A 108 10.60 3.02 -3.52
C GLY A 108 10.08 1.58 -3.43
N LEU A 109 8.87 1.38 -2.87
CA LEU A 109 8.19 0.07 -2.90
C LEU A 109 7.81 -0.32 -4.33
N PHE A 110 7.23 0.61 -5.08
CA PHE A 110 6.76 0.35 -6.44
C PHE A 110 7.92 0.08 -7.40
N GLU A 111 9.01 0.83 -7.30
CA GLU A 111 10.24 0.57 -8.05
C GLU A 111 10.77 -0.83 -7.78
N LYS A 112 10.80 -1.25 -6.50
CA LYS A 112 11.25 -2.59 -6.14
C LYS A 112 10.32 -3.68 -6.68
N ILE A 113 9.01 -3.47 -6.64
CA ILE A 113 8.02 -4.39 -7.22
C ILE A 113 8.24 -4.55 -8.72
N ILE A 114 8.38 -3.43 -9.46
CA ILE A 114 8.59 -3.44 -10.91
C ILE A 114 9.84 -4.26 -11.25
N SER A 115 10.96 -3.97 -10.58
CA SER A 115 12.21 -4.72 -10.79
C SER A 115 12.07 -6.22 -10.54
N LEU A 116 11.30 -6.63 -9.51
CA LEU A 116 11.09 -8.05 -9.23
C LEU A 116 10.18 -8.74 -10.27
N LEU A 117 9.19 -8.02 -10.81
CA LEU A 117 8.30 -8.56 -11.83
C LEU A 117 9.02 -8.73 -13.17
N GLU A 118 9.82 -7.74 -13.59
CA GLU A 118 10.64 -7.81 -14.81
C GLU A 118 11.59 -9.02 -14.76
N VAL A 119 12.29 -9.22 -13.64
CA VAL A 119 13.18 -10.39 -13.46
C VAL A 119 12.41 -11.72 -13.51
N LYS A 120 11.17 -11.77 -13.04
CA LYS A 120 10.34 -12.98 -13.14
C LYS A 120 9.88 -13.24 -14.57
N GLU A 121 9.50 -12.19 -15.31
CA GLU A 121 9.12 -12.28 -16.72
C GLU A 121 10.29 -12.78 -17.57
N ASP A 122 11.49 -12.23 -17.39
CA ASP A 122 12.70 -12.66 -18.11
C ASP A 122 13.03 -14.14 -17.86
N ARG A 123 12.89 -14.61 -16.61
CA ARG A 123 13.10 -16.03 -16.27
C ARG A 123 12.06 -16.93 -16.94
N ASN A 124 10.80 -16.51 -16.94
CA ASN A 124 9.73 -17.28 -17.56
C ASN A 124 9.95 -17.39 -19.08
N ILE A 125 10.36 -16.29 -19.74
CA ILE A 125 10.68 -16.30 -21.17
C ILE A 125 11.82 -17.28 -21.42
N ASN A 126 12.94 -17.16 -20.71
CA ASN A 126 14.11 -18.02 -20.89
C ASN A 126 13.81 -19.52 -20.70
N ASN A 127 12.88 -19.87 -19.81
CA ASN A 127 12.45 -21.25 -19.63
C ASN A 127 11.61 -21.78 -20.81
N ILE A 128 10.89 -20.90 -21.53
CA ILE A 128 10.06 -21.29 -22.68
C ILE A 128 10.89 -21.48 -23.95
N ILE A 129 11.95 -20.69 -24.15
CA ILE A 129 12.85 -20.81 -25.31
C ILE A 129 14.01 -21.81 -25.12
N GLY A 130 14.22 -22.28 -23.89
CA GLY A 130 15.25 -23.27 -23.54
C GLY A 130 14.81 -24.73 -23.64
N GLU A 131 13.54 -24.98 -24.00
CA GLU A 131 12.96 -26.30 -24.33
C GLU A 131 12.75 -26.43 -25.85
#